data_AF-A0A6G3MN67-F1
#
_entry.id   AF-A0A6G3MN67-F1
#
_cell.length_a   1.000
_cell.length_b   1.000
_cell.length_c   1.000
_cell.angle_alpha   90.00
_cell.angle_beta   90.00
_cell.angle_gamma   90.00
#
_symmetry.space_group_name_H-M   'P 1'
#
loop_
_entity.id
_entity.type
_entity.pdbx_description
1 polymer ?
#
loop_
_entity_poly.entity_id
_entity_poly.type
_entity_poly.pdbx_seq_one_letter_code
_entity_poly.pdbx_strand_id
1 'polypeptide(L)'
;GKFCENLETLIPHLEQLHDTYLCELCIKNLDFFPKDYTYFTKKDLILHLNDSVSGHPQCPICNHRFFHHDNLSAHQRKDHISCYLCPGNLFVLNIANLKTHARDCHFLCETGACSLFDTVTMFL
;
A
#
# COMPACT_ATOMS: atom_id res chain seq x y z
N GLY A 1 -3.98 -38.66 6.14
CA GLY A 1 -3.48 -37.32 5.78
C GLY A 1 -3.29 -36.52 7.05
N LYS A 2 -2.29 -35.63 7.10
CA LYS A 2 -2.24 -34.62 8.17
C LYS A 2 -3.41 -33.66 7.95
N PHE A 3 -4.21 -33.45 8.99
CA PHE A 3 -5.25 -32.43 8.99
C PHE A 3 -4.65 -31.16 9.63
N CYS A 4 -4.80 -30.03 8.94
CA CYS A 4 -4.48 -28.72 9.50
C CYS A 4 -5.74 -28.18 10.17
N GLU A 5 -5.63 -27.71 11.41
CA GLU A 5 -6.77 -27.30 12.22
C GLU A 5 -7.22 -25.85 11.93
N ASN A 6 -6.31 -25.02 11.41
CA ASN A 6 -6.55 -23.60 11.14
C ASN A 6 -5.62 -23.06 10.04
N LEU A 7 -5.84 -21.80 9.64
CA LEU A 7 -5.02 -21.11 8.64
C LEU A 7 -3.55 -20.98 9.03
N GLU A 8 -3.26 -20.72 10.31
CA GLU A 8 -1.89 -20.55 10.82
C GLU A 8 -1.04 -21.82 10.66
N THR A 9 -1.68 -22.99 10.71
CA THR A 9 -1.02 -24.29 10.48
C THR A 9 -1.11 -24.75 9.03
N LEU A 10 -2.12 -24.31 8.29
CA LEU A 10 -2.32 -24.66 6.87
C LEU A 10 -1.33 -23.94 5.95
N ILE A 11 -1.14 -22.63 6.11
CA ILE A 11 -0.23 -21.82 5.26
C ILE A 11 1.19 -22.41 5.25
N PRO A 12 1.87 -22.59 6.40
CA PRO A 12 3.23 -23.15 6.40
C PRO A 12 3.26 -24.60 5.89
N HIS A 13 2.19 -25.37 6.08
CA HIS A 13 2.08 -26.73 5.54
C HIS A 13 2.06 -26.75 4.01
N LEU A 14 1.25 -25.89 3.40
CA LEU A 14 1.14 -25.74 1.93
C LEU A 14 2.48 -25.32 1.33
N GLU A 15 3.15 -24.35 1.96
CA GLU A 15 4.45 -23.87 1.48
C GLU A 15 5.54 -24.93 1.58
N GLN A 16 5.64 -25.61 2.74
CA GLN A 16 6.77 -26.53 3.00
C GLN A 16 6.62 -27.88 2.32
N LEU A 17 5.40 -28.41 2.20
CA LEU A 17 5.17 -29.77 1.71
C LEU A 17 4.60 -29.81 0.30
N HIS A 18 3.98 -28.72 -0.16
CA HIS A 18 3.28 -28.68 -1.44
C HIS A 18 3.81 -27.62 -2.40
N ASP A 19 4.73 -26.73 -1.97
CA ASP A 19 5.19 -25.56 -2.76
C ASP A 19 4.02 -24.76 -3.36
N THR A 20 2.94 -24.67 -2.58
CA THR A 20 1.73 -23.91 -2.92
C THR A 20 1.53 -22.79 -1.92
N TYR A 21 1.02 -21.67 -2.42
CA TYR A 21 0.92 -20.43 -1.67
C TYR A 21 -0.50 -19.89 -1.77
N LEU A 22 -0.93 -19.18 -0.73
CA LEU A 22 -2.20 -18.47 -0.72
C LEU A 22 -1.95 -16.96 -0.69
N CYS A 23 -2.82 -16.18 -1.31
CA CYS A 23 -2.74 -14.73 -1.20
C CYS A 23 -3.32 -14.26 0.14
N GLU A 24 -2.48 -13.71 1.01
CA GLU A 24 -2.92 -13.20 2.31
C GLU A 24 -3.99 -12.11 2.22
N LEU A 25 -3.90 -11.23 1.22
CA LEU A 25 -4.87 -10.16 1.02
C LEU A 25 -6.24 -10.75 0.65
N CYS A 26 -6.29 -11.76 -0.23
CA CYS A 26 -7.53 -12.47 -0.54
C CYS A 26 -8.10 -13.16 0.70
N ILE A 27 -7.31 -13.94 1.43
CA ILE A 27 -7.80 -14.67 2.62
C ILE A 27 -8.36 -13.71 3.69
N LYS A 28 -7.69 -12.56 3.90
CA LYS A 28 -8.10 -11.59 4.92
C LYS A 28 -9.35 -10.78 4.53
N ASN A 29 -9.66 -10.65 3.24
CA ASN A 29 -10.71 -9.74 2.76
C ASN A 29 -11.87 -10.46 2.04
N LEU A 30 -11.72 -11.74 1.71
CA LEU A 30 -12.74 -12.55 1.06
C LEU A 30 -13.25 -13.61 2.03
N ASP A 31 -14.57 -13.65 2.22
CA ASP A 31 -15.24 -14.67 3.02
C ASP A 31 -15.38 -15.98 2.24
N PHE A 32 -14.24 -16.62 1.98
CA PHE A 32 -14.19 -17.93 1.35
C PHE A 32 -14.00 -19.04 2.38
N PHE A 33 -14.69 -20.16 2.16
CA PHE A 33 -14.34 -21.38 2.88
C PHE A 33 -12.96 -21.88 2.41
N PRO A 34 -12.19 -22.57 3.25
CA PRO A 34 -10.84 -23.03 2.89
C PRO A 34 -10.75 -23.88 1.60
N LYS A 35 -11.82 -24.63 1.30
CA LYS A 35 -11.95 -25.41 0.06
C LYS A 35 -12.06 -24.55 -1.20
N ASP A 36 -12.51 -23.30 -1.06
CA ASP A 36 -12.78 -22.36 -2.14
C ASP A 36 -11.59 -21.38 -2.33
N TYR A 37 -10.52 -21.54 -1.54
CA TYR A 37 -9.29 -20.77 -1.75
C TYR A 37 -8.63 -21.11 -3.08
N THR A 38 -8.03 -20.10 -3.68
CA THR A 38 -7.15 -20.28 -4.83
C THR A 38 -5.74 -20.54 -4.36
N TYR A 39 -5.17 -21.67 -4.79
CA TYR A 39 -3.81 -22.10 -4.48
C TYR A 39 -2.91 -21.74 -5.67
N PHE A 40 -1.82 -21.04 -5.38
CA PHE A 40 -0.91 -20.53 -6.39
C PHE A 40 0.44 -21.25 -6.33
N THR A 41 1.10 -21.38 -7.49
CA THR A 41 2.56 -21.54 -7.47
C THR A 41 3.19 -20.20 -7.10
N LYS A 42 4.48 -20.20 -6.72
CA LYS A 42 5.20 -18.96 -6.43
C LYS A 42 5.16 -17.95 -7.60
N LYS A 43 5.24 -18.44 -8.84
CA LYS A 43 5.18 -17.60 -10.05
C LYS A 43 3.79 -17.00 -10.24
N ASP A 44 2.75 -17.83 -10.08
CA ASP A 44 1.37 -17.39 -10.25
C ASP A 44 0.95 -16.40 -9.17
N LEU A 45 1.45 -16.55 -7.94
CA LEU A 45 1.19 -15.57 -6.88
C LEU A 45 1.80 -14.20 -7.22
N ILE A 46 3.03 -14.16 -7.74
CA ILE A 46 3.65 -12.90 -8.17
C ILE A 46 2.85 -12.26 -9.31
N LEU A 47 2.36 -13.06 -10.25
CA LEU A 47 1.52 -12.57 -11.34
C LEU A 47 0.19 -12.02 -10.81
N HIS A 48 -0.50 -12.78 -9.95
CA HIS A 48 -1.73 -12.37 -9.26
C HIS A 48 -1.55 -11.02 -8.55
N LEU A 49 -0.48 -10.84 -7.78
CA LEU A 49 -0.23 -9.60 -7.03
C LEU A 49 -0.04 -8.37 -7.93
N ASN A 50 0.46 -8.54 -9.16
CA ASN A 50 0.79 -7.45 -10.07
C ASN A 50 -0.16 -7.35 -11.27
N ASP A 51 -1.21 -8.17 -11.32
CA ASP A 51 -2.21 -8.08 -12.37
C ASP A 51 -2.91 -6.71 -12.34
N SER A 52 -3.03 -6.07 -13.49
CA SER A 52 -3.56 -4.70 -13.57
C SER A 52 -5.08 -4.63 -13.38
N VAL A 53 -5.79 -5.76 -13.51
CA VAL A 53 -7.26 -5.83 -13.46
C VAL A 53 -7.71 -6.43 -12.13
N SER A 54 -7.11 -7.53 -11.70
CA SER A 54 -7.50 -8.29 -10.49
C SER A 54 -6.44 -8.32 -9.40
N GLY A 55 -5.28 -7.69 -9.63
CA GLY A 55 -4.20 -7.67 -8.67
C GLY A 55 -4.39 -6.69 -7.52
N HIS A 56 -3.35 -6.61 -6.68
CA HIS A 56 -3.40 -5.86 -5.44
C HIS A 56 -2.51 -4.62 -5.52
N PRO A 57 -3.10 -3.41 -5.56
CA PRO A 57 -2.35 -2.19 -5.77
C PRO A 57 -1.36 -1.93 -4.64
N GLN A 58 -0.17 -1.48 -5.03
CA GLN A 58 0.92 -1.11 -4.12
C GLN A 58 0.99 0.40 -3.98
N CYS A 59 1.12 0.90 -2.75
CA CYS A 59 1.36 2.31 -2.51
C CYS A 59 2.73 2.71 -3.10
N PRO A 60 2.80 3.70 -3.99
CA PRO A 60 4.06 4.11 -4.60
C PRO A 60 4.99 4.85 -3.62
N ILE A 61 4.51 5.22 -2.43
CA ILE A 61 5.24 6.02 -1.45
C ILE A 61 5.88 5.12 -0.39
N CYS A 62 5.14 4.14 0.13
CA CYS A 62 5.60 3.27 1.23
C CYS A 62 5.68 1.78 0.86
N ASN A 63 5.34 1.40 -0.37
CA ASN A 63 5.36 0.02 -0.88
C ASN A 63 4.41 -0.98 -0.18
N HIS A 64 3.50 -0.52 0.69
CA HIS A 64 2.44 -1.39 1.21
C HIS A 64 1.42 -1.76 0.13
N ARG A 65 0.97 -3.01 0.16
CA ARG A 65 -0.06 -3.54 -0.77
C ARG A 65 -1.43 -3.54 -0.11
N PHE A 66 -2.43 -3.28 -0.93
CA PHE A 66 -3.82 -3.17 -0.51
C PHE A 66 -4.70 -4.09 -1.35
N PHE A 67 -5.82 -4.53 -0.77
CA PHE A 67 -6.73 -5.44 -1.46
C PHE A 67 -7.35 -4.79 -2.71
N HIS A 68 -7.82 -3.54 -2.58
CA HIS A 68 -8.36 -2.75 -3.69
C HIS A 68 -7.80 -1.32 -3.73
N HIS A 69 -8.02 -0.64 -4.86
CA HIS A 69 -7.63 0.75 -5.08
C HIS A 69 -8.27 1.73 -4.09
N ASP A 70 -9.48 1.44 -3.62
CA ASP A 70 -10.15 2.27 -2.62
C ASP A 70 -9.44 2.22 -1.26
N ASN A 71 -8.96 1.04 -0.86
CA ASN A 71 -8.16 0.87 0.36
C ASN A 71 -6.83 1.64 0.24
N LEU A 72 -6.16 1.56 -0.92
CA LEU A 72 -4.95 2.32 -1.18
C LEU A 72 -5.22 3.84 -1.13
N SER A 73 -6.29 4.29 -1.76
CA SER A 73 -6.65 5.72 -1.80
C SER A 73 -6.97 6.26 -0.40
N ALA A 74 -7.66 5.46 0.42
CA ALA A 74 -7.91 5.78 1.82
C ALA A 74 -6.61 5.84 2.65
N HIS A 75 -5.71 4.88 2.42
CA HIS A 75 -4.39 4.87 3.05
C HIS A 75 -3.58 6.12 2.70
N GLN A 76 -3.49 6.49 1.42
CA GLN A 76 -2.72 7.68 1.01
C GLN A 76 -3.24 8.97 1.66
N ARG A 77 -4.56 9.13 1.77
CA ARG A 77 -5.16 10.29 2.44
C ARG A 77 -4.90 10.33 3.95
N LYS A 78 -4.77 9.17 4.58
CA LYS A 78 -4.63 9.03 6.03
C LYS A 78 -3.17 9.08 6.49
N ASP A 79 -2.28 8.40 5.76
CA ASP A 79 -0.93 8.07 6.22
C ASP A 79 0.16 8.84 5.47
N HIS A 80 -0.21 9.64 4.46
CA HIS A 80 0.73 10.48 3.71
C HIS A 80 0.30 11.95 3.68
N ILE A 81 1.29 12.82 3.51
CA ILE A 81 1.07 14.26 3.54
C ILE A 81 0.71 14.73 2.12
N SER A 82 -0.41 15.42 1.98
CA SER A 82 -0.81 15.99 0.69
C SER A 82 -0.15 17.34 0.44
N CYS A 83 0.22 17.60 -0.81
CA CYS A 83 0.58 18.93 -1.25
C CYS A 83 -0.66 19.68 -1.73
N TYR A 84 -1.04 20.76 -1.03
CA TYR A 84 -2.22 21.57 -1.35
C TYR A 84 -2.02 22.51 -2.54
N LEU A 85 -0.77 22.73 -2.97
CA LEU A 85 -0.41 23.59 -4.10
C LEU A 85 -0.45 22.84 -5.44
N CYS A 86 -0.36 21.51 -5.41
CA CYS A 86 -0.43 20.70 -6.63
C CYS A 86 -1.88 20.59 -7.13
N PRO A 87 -2.13 20.71 -8.44
CA PRO A 87 -3.40 20.34 -9.02
C PRO A 87 -3.56 18.81 -8.97
N GLY A 88 -4.25 18.32 -7.93
CA GLY A 88 -4.54 16.90 -7.73
C GLY A 88 -4.06 16.36 -6.39
N ASN A 89 -4.35 15.09 -6.14
CA ASN A 89 -4.03 14.43 -4.88
C ASN A 89 -2.58 13.90 -4.88
N LEU A 90 -1.60 14.81 -4.89
CA LEU A 90 -0.19 14.43 -4.74
C LEU A 90 0.14 14.22 -3.26
N PHE A 91 0.60 13.01 -2.92
CA PHE A 91 0.98 12.64 -1.57
C PHE A 91 2.49 12.36 -1.47
N VAL A 92 3.09 12.74 -0.35
CA VAL A 92 4.50 12.50 -0.02
C VAL A 92 4.65 11.87 1.36
N LEU A 93 5.77 11.18 1.57
CA LEU A 93 5.98 10.36 2.77
C LEU A 93 5.99 11.18 4.08
N ASN A 94 6.64 12.34 4.07
CA ASN A 94 6.84 13.16 5.27
C ASN A 94 7.08 14.64 4.91
N ILE A 95 7.20 15.48 5.94
CA ILE A 95 7.36 16.93 5.80
C ILE A 95 8.66 17.30 5.06
N ALA A 96 9.74 16.54 5.25
CA ALA A 96 11.00 16.81 4.54
C ALA A 96 10.84 16.59 3.04
N ASN A 97 10.14 15.52 2.63
CA ASN A 97 9.78 15.30 1.23
C ASN A 97 8.85 16.39 0.70
N LEU A 98 7.90 16.88 1.51
CA LEU A 98 7.02 17.99 1.11
C LEU A 98 7.81 19.28 0.88
N LYS A 99 8.75 19.63 1.76
CA LYS A 99 9.61 20.81 1.61
C LYS A 99 10.46 20.72 0.35
N THR A 100 11.07 19.56 0.10
CA THR A 100 11.82 19.33 -1.15
C THR A 100 10.92 19.45 -2.37
N HIS A 101 9.77 18.78 -2.37
CA HIS A 101 8.80 18.89 -3.45
C HIS A 101 8.37 20.33 -3.71
N ALA A 102 8.06 21.09 -2.67
CA ALA A 102 7.59 22.46 -2.82
C ALA A 102 8.71 23.44 -3.21
N ARG A 103 9.97 23.18 -2.85
CA ARG A 103 11.12 23.89 -3.43
C ARG A 103 11.24 23.65 -4.94
N ASP A 104 11.20 22.39 -5.34
CA ASP A 104 11.48 21.98 -6.71
C ASP A 104 10.34 22.29 -7.68
N CYS A 105 9.09 22.18 -7.21
CA CYS A 105 7.89 22.31 -8.05
C CYS A 105 7.11 23.61 -7.84
N HIS A 106 7.27 24.28 -6.69
CA HIS A 106 6.49 25.49 -6.34
C HIS A 106 7.36 26.72 -6.04
N PHE A 107 8.69 26.62 -6.16
CA PHE A 107 9.63 27.73 -5.99
C PHE A 107 9.43 28.51 -4.67
N LEU A 108 9.31 27.78 -3.55
CA LEU A 108 9.13 28.37 -2.21
C LEU A 108 10.26 29.36 -1.85
N CYS A 109 9.87 30.49 -1.26
CA CYS A 109 10.80 31.47 -0.71
C CYS A 109 11.30 31.04 0.68
N GLU A 110 12.56 30.65 0.79
CA GLU A 110 13.19 30.17 2.03
C GLU A 110 13.97 31.25 2.80
N THR A 111 13.75 32.54 2.52
CA THR A 111 14.51 33.63 3.15
C THR A 111 13.75 34.32 4.28
N GLY A 112 14.40 34.51 5.43
CA GLY A 112 13.94 35.40 6.50
C GLY A 112 12.64 34.94 7.18
N ALA A 113 11.69 35.85 7.40
CA ALA A 113 10.41 35.52 8.03
C ALA A 113 9.58 34.50 7.22
N CYS A 114 9.81 34.37 5.91
CA CYS A 114 9.12 33.41 5.05
C CYS A 114 9.56 31.95 5.28
N SER A 115 10.77 31.71 5.83
CA SER A 115 11.22 30.36 6.20
C SER A 115 10.70 29.90 7.56
N LEU A 116 10.26 30.85 8.40
CA LEU A 116 9.66 30.61 9.72
C LEU A 116 8.18 30.26 9.60
N PHE A 117 7.53 30.69 8.51
CA PHE A 117 6.29 30.09 8.05
C PHE A 117 6.61 28.72 7.48
N ASP A 118 6.82 27.74 8.36
CA ASP A 118 6.71 26.34 7.99
C ASP A 118 5.38 26.19 7.24
N THR A 119 5.45 25.99 5.92
CA THR A 119 4.30 25.94 5.02
C THR A 119 3.53 24.63 5.16
N VAL A 120 3.20 24.30 6.41
CA VAL A 120 2.24 23.30 6.84
C VAL A 120 1.24 23.93 7.84
N THR A 121 1.46 25.17 8.30
CA THR A 121 0.64 25.83 9.34
C THR A 121 -0.33 26.91 8.84
N MET A 122 -0.59 27.01 7.54
CA MET A 122 -1.73 27.78 7.05
C MET A 122 -2.91 26.82 6.86
N PHE A 123 -3.91 26.93 7.74
CA PHE A 123 -5.18 26.17 7.82
C PHE A 123 -5.21 24.95 8.77
N LEU A 124 -4.91 25.20 10.06
CA LEU A 124 -5.82 24.80 11.14
C LEU A 124 -6.54 26.05 11.66
#